data_AF-A0A1Y2ADN8-F1
#
_entry.id   AF-A0A1Y2ADN8-F1
#
_cell.length_a   1.000
_cell.length_b   1.000
_cell.length_c   1.000
_cell.angle_alpha   90.00
_cell.angle_beta   90.00
_cell.angle_gamma   90.00
#
_symmetry.space_group_name_H-M   'P 1'
#
loop_
_entity.id
_entity.type
_entity.pdbx_description
1 polymer ?
#
loop_
_entity_poly.entity_id
_entity_poly.type
_entity_poly.pdbx_seq_one_letter_code
_entity_poly.pdbx_strand_id
1 'polypeptide(L)'
;MQYNNIEMFKLLVEYSIEKGIKLIIDENDIEKMISEKYYLCKLRNISEINSKFIELINFCKNKNIIEVIFSENSYFLKKFNEINENKRIENENRDYKILEIENEIKKIKFEKENKKEEKNENENELMKIELENERKAEEKIENENEIKIKELENERKAKEKIKKENELMKIELEEERKAKEKIEKENESMKKELEEERKAKEKIEKENESMKKELEEERKAKEKIKKENEIKKIELENERKAKEKIEKENEIKIRELENEKKAKEKIEKENELMKKELENERKAKEKIEKENELMKKELEKERKTREKIKKENEIKIKELENERKTKEKIENENELMKKELEEEKKEKEKKKRGKIRKEELYN
;
A
#
# COMPACT_ATOMS: atom_id res chain seq x y z
N MET A 1 -124.40 -35.38 87.63
CA MET A 1 -123.58 -34.26 87.13
C MET A 1 -124.32 -32.96 87.42
N GLN A 2 -123.99 -32.28 88.53
CA GLN A 2 -124.46 -30.91 88.75
C GLN A 2 -123.58 -30.03 87.86
N TYR A 3 -124.10 -29.62 86.71
CA TYR A 3 -123.41 -28.66 85.85
C TYR A 3 -123.18 -27.39 86.67
N ASN A 4 -121.93 -26.92 86.68
CA ASN A 4 -121.47 -25.83 87.54
C ASN A 4 -121.99 -24.51 86.95
N ASN A 5 -123.28 -24.21 87.14
CA ASN A 5 -123.99 -23.08 86.52
C ASN A 5 -123.25 -21.74 86.70
N ILE A 6 -122.43 -21.62 87.75
CA ILE A 6 -121.56 -20.46 88.01
C ILE A 6 -120.49 -20.28 86.92
N GLU A 7 -119.82 -21.35 86.48
CA GLU A 7 -118.78 -21.25 85.44
C GLU A 7 -119.38 -20.90 84.08
N MET A 8 -120.54 -21.44 83.75
CA MET A 8 -121.23 -21.08 82.52
C MET A 8 -121.64 -19.60 82.51
N PHE A 9 -122.07 -19.08 83.66
CA PHE A 9 -122.38 -17.66 83.79
C PHE A 9 -121.14 -16.77 83.72
N LYS A 10 -119.99 -17.19 84.30
CA LYS A 10 -118.72 -16.47 84.12
C LYS A 10 -118.32 -16.35 82.64
N LEU A 11 -118.42 -17.44 81.89
CA LEU A 11 -118.19 -17.45 80.45
C LEU A 11 -119.12 -16.50 79.69
N LEU A 12 -120.41 -16.46 80.06
CA LEU A 12 -121.36 -15.50 79.47
C LEU A 12 -120.98 -14.04 79.80
N VAL A 13 -120.55 -13.78 81.04
CA VAL A 13 -120.10 -12.45 81.45
C VAL A 13 -118.83 -12.04 80.71
N GLU A 14 -117.83 -12.91 80.59
CA GLU A 14 -116.60 -12.67 79.83
C GLU A 14 -116.91 -12.36 78.37
N TYR A 15 -117.76 -13.19 77.75
CA TYR A 15 -118.23 -12.96 76.38
C TYR A 15 -118.91 -11.60 76.23
N SER A 16 -119.76 -11.22 77.19
CA SER A 16 -120.41 -9.92 77.20
C SER A 16 -119.45 -8.75 77.34
N ILE A 17 -118.39 -8.87 78.14
CA ILE A 17 -117.33 -7.85 78.24
C ILE A 17 -116.57 -7.75 76.92
N GLU A 18 -116.17 -8.89 76.35
CA GLU A 18 -115.40 -8.93 75.10
C GLU A 18 -116.18 -8.36 73.91
N LYS A 19 -117.49 -8.64 73.84
CA LYS A 19 -118.37 -8.15 72.78
C LYS A 19 -119.01 -6.79 73.08
N GLY A 20 -118.82 -6.24 74.29
CA GLY A 20 -119.46 -5.01 74.72
C GLY A 20 -120.99 -5.09 74.83
N ILE A 21 -121.54 -6.29 75.07
CA ILE A 21 -122.98 -6.55 75.17
C ILE A 21 -123.40 -6.56 76.63
N LYS A 22 -124.35 -5.71 77.02
CA LYS A 22 -124.91 -5.70 78.38
C LYS A 22 -125.87 -6.87 78.57
N LEU A 23 -125.63 -7.73 79.54
CA LEU A 23 -126.57 -8.80 79.88
C LEU A 23 -127.72 -8.22 80.68
N ILE A 24 -128.95 -8.62 80.35
CA ILE A 24 -130.14 -8.24 81.10
C ILE A 24 -130.66 -9.51 81.77
N ILE A 25 -130.84 -9.45 83.08
CA ILE A 25 -131.42 -10.51 83.89
C ILE A 25 -132.72 -9.96 84.46
N ASP A 26 -133.85 -10.44 83.95
CA ASP A 26 -135.16 -10.13 84.52
C ASP A 26 -135.56 -11.23 85.50
N GLU A 27 -135.77 -10.84 86.76
CA GLU A 27 -136.17 -11.77 87.81
C GLU A 27 -137.54 -12.40 87.52
N ASN A 28 -138.45 -11.65 86.89
CA ASN A 28 -139.77 -12.16 86.53
C ASN A 28 -139.68 -13.29 85.50
N ASP A 29 -138.74 -13.19 84.55
CA ASP A 29 -138.49 -14.24 83.56
C ASP A 29 -137.92 -15.51 84.21
N ILE A 30 -137.06 -15.34 85.22
CA ILE A 30 -136.51 -16.47 85.99
C ILE A 30 -137.62 -17.16 86.79
N GLU A 31 -138.45 -16.40 87.51
CA GLU A 31 -139.59 -16.95 88.25
C GLU A 31 -140.57 -17.65 87.31
N LYS A 32 -140.85 -17.07 86.14
CA LYS A 32 -141.69 -17.69 85.10
C LYS A 32 -141.10 -19.01 84.62
N MET A 33 -139.81 -19.04 84.27
CA MET A 33 -139.11 -20.25 83.84
C MET A 33 -139.12 -21.36 84.90
N ILE A 34 -139.02 -20.98 86.18
CA ILE A 34 -139.14 -21.92 87.30
C ILE A 34 -140.58 -22.46 87.42
N SER A 35 -141.60 -21.59 87.29
CA SER A 35 -143.00 -21.96 87.48
C SER A 35 -143.60 -22.79 86.33
N GLU A 36 -143.15 -22.59 85.09
CA GLU A 36 -143.61 -23.34 83.91
C GLU A 36 -143.08 -24.80 83.85
N LYS A 37 -142.43 -25.29 84.92
CA LYS A 37 -141.92 -26.68 85.07
C LYS A 37 -141.16 -27.20 83.84
N TYR A 38 -140.32 -26.34 83.25
CA TYR A 38 -139.42 -26.76 82.17
C TYR A 38 -138.52 -27.89 82.67
N TYR A 39 -138.55 -29.05 82.01
CA TYR A 39 -137.89 -30.31 82.42
C TYR A 39 -136.40 -30.19 82.78
N LEU A 40 -135.76 -29.09 82.37
CA LEU A 40 -134.34 -28.82 82.57
C LEU A 40 -134.03 -28.02 83.85
N CYS A 41 -135.00 -27.31 84.43
CA CYS A 41 -134.78 -26.51 85.64
C CYS A 41 -135.29 -27.26 86.88
N LYS A 42 -134.39 -27.65 87.79
CA LYS A 42 -134.73 -28.35 89.04
C LYS A 42 -135.06 -27.43 90.21
N LEU A 43 -134.95 -26.11 90.03
CA LEU A 43 -135.25 -25.14 91.07
C LEU A 43 -136.76 -25.09 91.28
N ARG A 44 -137.21 -25.17 92.53
CA ARG A 44 -138.65 -25.05 92.88
C ARG A 44 -139.05 -23.61 93.12
N ASN A 45 -138.11 -22.76 93.53
CA ASN A 45 -138.32 -21.36 93.83
C ASN A 45 -137.03 -20.58 93.53
N ILE A 46 -137.14 -19.30 93.16
CA ILE A 46 -136.00 -18.42 92.89
C ILE A 46 -135.06 -18.27 94.10
N SER A 47 -135.59 -18.43 95.31
CA SER A 47 -134.80 -18.44 96.55
C SER A 47 -133.78 -19.57 96.65
N GLU A 48 -133.96 -20.65 95.88
CA GLU A 48 -133.01 -21.77 95.80
C GLU A 48 -131.78 -21.48 94.92
N ILE A 49 -131.74 -20.32 94.25
CA ILE A 49 -130.57 -19.90 93.49
C ILE A 49 -129.38 -19.72 94.43
N ASN A 50 -128.26 -20.33 94.04
CA ASN A 50 -127.03 -20.36 94.83
C ASN A 50 -126.56 -18.94 95.20
N SER A 51 -126.28 -18.68 96.47
CA SER A 51 -125.83 -17.37 96.95
C SER A 51 -124.57 -16.87 96.25
N LYS A 52 -123.64 -17.77 95.88
CA LYS A 52 -122.44 -17.40 95.08
C LYS A 52 -122.78 -16.90 93.69
N PHE A 53 -123.87 -17.40 93.10
CA PHE A 53 -124.38 -16.92 91.83
C PHE A 53 -124.94 -15.51 91.99
N ILE A 54 -125.70 -15.26 93.06
CA ILE A 54 -126.21 -13.94 93.41
C ILE A 54 -125.04 -12.96 93.69
N GLU A 55 -124.00 -13.36 94.42
CA GLU A 55 -122.81 -12.52 94.64
C GLU A 55 -122.11 -12.14 93.32
N LEU A 56 -122.03 -13.08 92.38
CA LEU A 56 -121.44 -12.84 91.07
C LEU A 56 -122.29 -11.87 90.23
N ILE A 57 -123.61 -12.05 90.23
CA ILE A 57 -124.53 -11.09 89.60
C ILE A 57 -124.36 -9.71 90.24
N ASN A 58 -124.31 -9.60 91.57
CA ASN A 58 -124.12 -8.31 92.27
C ASN A 58 -122.79 -7.65 91.90
N PHE A 59 -121.70 -8.43 91.84
CA PHE A 59 -120.40 -7.94 91.41
C PHE A 59 -120.42 -7.40 89.97
N CYS A 60 -121.04 -8.14 89.05
CA CYS A 60 -121.15 -7.73 87.66
C CYS A 60 -122.10 -6.53 87.48
N LYS A 61 -123.17 -6.45 88.27
CA LYS A 61 -124.08 -5.29 88.34
C LYS A 61 -123.34 -4.03 88.78
N ASN A 62 -122.53 -4.09 89.84
CA ASN A 62 -121.76 -2.94 90.33
C ASN A 62 -120.72 -2.42 89.33
N LYS A 63 -120.29 -3.26 88.38
CA LYS A 63 -119.41 -2.88 87.27
C LYS A 63 -120.17 -2.44 86.00
N ASN A 64 -121.50 -2.33 86.07
CA ASN A 64 -122.39 -1.99 84.96
C ASN A 64 -122.34 -2.97 83.77
N ILE A 65 -121.90 -4.22 84.01
CA ILE A 65 -121.79 -5.28 82.99
C ILE A 65 -123.14 -5.98 82.79
N ILE A 66 -123.92 -6.07 83.86
CA ILE A 66 -125.23 -6.70 83.87
C ILE A 66 -126.25 -5.70 84.42
N GLU A 67 -127.40 -5.64 83.76
CA GLU A 67 -128.60 -4.99 84.27
C GLU A 67 -129.51 -6.04 84.88
N VAL A 68 -129.95 -5.82 86.12
CA VAL A 68 -130.87 -6.74 86.80
C VAL A 68 -132.17 -6.00 87.04
N ILE A 69 -133.24 -6.52 86.45
CA ILE A 69 -134.60 -6.00 86.62
C ILE A 69 -135.26 -6.82 87.72
N PHE A 70 -135.67 -6.13 88.78
CA PHE A 70 -136.23 -6.74 89.99
C PHE A 70 -137.76 -6.79 89.91
N SER A 71 -138.35 -7.87 90.40
CA SER A 71 -139.80 -7.94 90.61
C SER A 71 -140.23 -7.09 91.81
N GLU A 72 -141.52 -6.75 91.90
CA GLU A 72 -142.05 -5.89 92.98
C GLU A 72 -141.83 -6.49 94.38
N ASN A 73 -141.72 -7.82 94.49
CA ASN A 73 -141.36 -8.56 95.72
C ASN A 73 -140.04 -9.33 95.60
N SER A 74 -139.09 -8.76 94.86
CA SER A 74 -137.80 -9.35 94.49
C SER A 74 -137.03 -10.03 95.62
N TYR A 75 -136.67 -11.30 95.40
CA TYR A 75 -135.72 -12.03 96.23
C TYR A 75 -134.29 -11.57 95.95
N PHE A 76 -133.94 -11.33 94.68
CA PHE A 76 -132.60 -10.85 94.30
C PHE A 76 -132.24 -9.53 94.96
N LEU A 77 -133.18 -8.57 95.01
CA LEU A 77 -132.98 -7.27 95.64
C LEU A 77 -132.73 -7.42 97.14
N LYS A 78 -133.54 -8.24 97.84
CA LYS A 78 -133.34 -8.53 99.27
C LYS A 78 -131.96 -9.13 99.53
N LYS A 79 -131.55 -10.11 98.72
CA LYS A 79 -130.22 -10.74 98.85
C LYS A 79 -129.05 -9.83 98.49
N PHE A 80 -129.20 -8.96 97.49
CA PHE A 80 -128.15 -7.99 97.16
C PHE A 80 -127.94 -6.98 98.29
N ASN A 81 -129.01 -6.55 98.95
CA ASN A 81 -128.91 -5.66 100.11
C ASN A 81 -128.18 -6.36 101.28
N GLU A 82 -128.50 -7.62 101.56
CA GLU A 82 -127.82 -8.44 102.59
C GLU A 82 -126.31 -8.61 102.29
N ILE A 83 -125.94 -8.85 101.02
CA ILE A 83 -124.52 -8.97 100.60
C ILE A 83 -123.79 -7.63 100.74
N ASN A 84 -124.46 -6.51 100.48
CA ASN A 84 -123.85 -5.18 100.59
C ASN A 84 -123.70 -4.73 102.06
N GLU A 85 -124.59 -5.14 102.97
CA GLU A 85 -124.42 -4.90 104.41
C GLU A 85 -123.25 -5.70 105.01
N ASN A 86 -123.04 -6.95 104.58
CA ASN A 86 -121.94 -7.80 105.06
C ASN A 86 -120.54 -7.37 104.54
N LYS A 87 -120.44 -6.68 103.39
CA LYS A 87 -119.17 -6.16 102.85
C LYS A 87 -118.66 -4.90 103.55
N ARG A 88 -119.45 -4.29 104.44
CA ARG A 88 -119.07 -3.07 105.18
C ARG A 88 -118.30 -3.36 106.48
N ILE A 89 -118.09 -4.64 106.85
CA ILE A 89 -117.53 -5.06 108.16
C ILE A 89 -116.13 -5.73 108.06
N GLU A 90 -115.62 -6.07 106.87
CA GLU A 90 -114.35 -6.83 106.70
C GLU A 90 -113.13 -6.04 106.16
N ASN A 91 -113.15 -4.71 106.20
CA ASN A 91 -112.20 -3.86 105.46
C ASN A 91 -111.12 -3.12 106.29
N GLU A 92 -110.81 -3.57 107.51
CA GLU A 92 -109.82 -2.88 108.38
C GLU A 92 -108.55 -3.70 108.73
N ASN A 93 -108.33 -4.90 108.16
CA ASN A 93 -107.21 -5.78 108.60
C ASN A 93 -106.27 -6.33 107.49
N ARG A 94 -106.28 -5.79 106.26
CA ARG A 94 -105.47 -6.30 105.12
C ARG A 94 -104.20 -5.52 104.77
N ASP A 95 -103.96 -4.34 105.34
CA ASP A 95 -102.90 -3.43 104.86
C ASP A 95 -101.46 -3.83 105.24
N TYR A 96 -101.25 -4.64 106.28
CA TYR A 96 -99.88 -4.97 106.73
C TYR A 96 -99.18 -6.11 105.97
N LYS A 97 -99.90 -6.95 105.21
CA LYS A 97 -99.30 -8.12 104.52
C LYS A 97 -98.90 -7.85 103.06
N ILE A 98 -99.41 -6.78 102.46
CA ILE A 98 -99.11 -6.42 101.06
C ILE A 98 -97.74 -5.71 100.96
N LEU A 99 -97.38 -4.92 101.96
CA LEU A 99 -96.13 -4.15 102.00
C LEU A 99 -94.86 -5.02 102.01
N GLU A 100 -94.94 -6.21 102.62
CA GLU A 100 -93.81 -7.13 102.75
C GLU A 100 -93.51 -7.85 101.41
N ILE A 101 -94.57 -8.23 100.68
CA ILE A 101 -94.46 -8.83 99.34
C ILE A 101 -93.97 -7.81 98.31
N GLU A 102 -94.41 -6.55 98.41
CA GLU A 102 -93.95 -5.49 97.49
C GLU A 102 -92.44 -5.20 97.62
N ASN A 103 -91.88 -5.31 98.84
CA ASN A 103 -90.44 -5.10 99.05
C ASN A 103 -89.59 -6.25 98.50
N GLU A 104 -90.03 -7.51 98.60
CA GLU A 104 -89.32 -8.64 97.97
C GLU A 104 -89.35 -8.57 96.44
N ILE A 105 -90.48 -8.18 95.85
CA ILE A 105 -90.60 -8.00 94.39
C ILE A 105 -89.66 -6.88 93.90
N LYS A 106 -89.54 -5.78 94.65
CA LYS A 106 -88.59 -4.70 94.33
C LYS A 106 -87.14 -5.19 94.33
N LYS A 107 -86.76 -6.01 95.32
CA LYS A 107 -85.39 -6.53 95.45
C LYS A 107 -85.00 -7.46 94.29
N ILE A 108 -85.91 -8.36 93.91
CA ILE A 108 -85.72 -9.26 92.75
C ILE A 108 -85.63 -8.47 91.43
N LYS A 109 -86.41 -7.40 91.29
CA LYS A 109 -86.40 -6.55 90.10
C LYS A 109 -85.08 -5.79 89.96
N PHE A 110 -84.58 -5.24 91.07
CA PHE A 110 -83.30 -4.53 91.13
C PHE A 110 -82.10 -5.47 90.86
N GLU A 111 -82.09 -6.69 91.40
CA GLU A 111 -81.03 -7.67 91.11
C GLU A 111 -81.01 -8.12 89.64
N LYS A 112 -82.18 -8.25 88.99
CA LYS A 112 -82.26 -8.56 87.55
C LYS A 112 -81.78 -7.41 86.68
N GLU A 113 -82.04 -6.18 87.10
CA GLU A 113 -81.61 -4.96 86.39
C GLU A 113 -80.09 -4.81 86.48
N ASN A 114 -79.50 -4.97 87.68
CA ASN A 114 -78.04 -4.96 87.87
C ASN A 114 -77.34 -6.05 87.07
N LYS A 115 -77.85 -7.30 87.05
CA LYS A 115 -77.27 -8.38 86.24
C LYS A 115 -77.34 -8.10 84.74
N LYS A 116 -78.34 -7.33 84.29
CA LYS A 116 -78.48 -6.94 82.88
C LYS A 116 -77.51 -5.80 82.54
N GLU A 117 -77.35 -4.83 83.43
CA GLU A 117 -76.34 -3.77 83.28
C GLU A 117 -74.93 -4.33 83.27
N GLU A 118 -74.57 -5.21 84.22
CA GLU A 118 -73.26 -5.87 84.27
C GLU A 118 -72.97 -6.70 83.00
N LYS A 119 -73.99 -7.37 82.44
CA LYS A 119 -73.86 -8.08 81.17
C LYS A 119 -73.62 -7.10 79.99
N ASN A 120 -74.35 -6.00 79.94
CA ASN A 120 -74.16 -4.97 78.89
C ASN A 120 -72.80 -4.29 79.01
N GLU A 121 -72.31 -4.07 80.23
CA GLU A 121 -71.01 -3.46 80.50
C GLU A 121 -69.87 -4.39 80.05
N ASN A 122 -69.97 -5.69 80.36
CA ASN A 122 -69.06 -6.72 79.86
C ASN A 122 -69.07 -6.86 78.32
N GLU A 123 -70.25 -6.84 77.68
CA GLU A 123 -70.35 -6.87 76.20
C GLU A 123 -69.72 -5.62 75.57
N ASN A 124 -69.94 -4.43 76.14
CA ASN A 124 -69.32 -3.19 75.69
C ASN A 124 -67.78 -3.20 75.85
N GLU A 125 -67.27 -3.78 76.93
CA GLU A 125 -65.83 -3.90 77.17
C GLU A 125 -65.19 -4.89 76.17
N LEU A 126 -65.87 -6.01 75.87
CA LEU A 126 -65.46 -6.96 74.84
C LEU A 126 -65.42 -6.31 73.45
N MET A 127 -66.44 -5.52 73.11
CA MET A 127 -66.54 -4.81 71.83
C MET A 127 -65.42 -3.77 71.67
N LYS A 128 -65.05 -3.07 72.76
CA LYS A 128 -63.89 -2.15 72.76
C LYS A 128 -62.57 -2.88 72.52
N ILE A 129 -62.38 -4.06 73.13
CA ILE A 129 -61.18 -4.88 72.94
C ILE A 129 -61.10 -5.36 71.48
N GLU A 130 -62.21 -5.78 70.89
CA GLU A 130 -62.28 -6.24 69.50
C GLU A 130 -61.94 -5.10 68.52
N LEU A 131 -62.54 -3.92 68.68
CA LEU A 131 -62.22 -2.71 67.91
C LEU A 131 -60.73 -2.30 68.04
N GLU A 132 -60.15 -2.36 69.25
CA GLU A 132 -58.73 -2.05 69.45
C GLU A 132 -57.82 -3.07 68.75
N ASN A 133 -58.22 -4.34 68.70
CA ASN A 133 -57.49 -5.38 67.98
C ASN A 133 -57.60 -5.23 66.46
N GLU A 134 -58.78 -4.89 65.93
CA GLU A 134 -58.96 -4.55 64.51
C GLU A 134 -58.08 -3.36 64.12
N ARG A 135 -58.11 -2.28 64.92
CA ARG A 135 -57.28 -1.09 64.68
C ARG A 135 -55.79 -1.43 64.63
N LYS A 136 -55.30 -2.28 65.56
CA LYS A 136 -53.91 -2.75 65.55
C LYS A 136 -53.57 -3.64 64.36
N ALA A 137 -54.54 -4.41 63.86
CA ALA A 137 -54.35 -5.22 62.66
C ALA A 137 -54.28 -4.35 61.41
N GLU A 138 -55.16 -3.35 61.28
CA GLU A 138 -55.12 -2.36 60.21
C GLU A 138 -53.81 -1.57 60.22
N GLU A 139 -53.36 -1.08 61.37
CA GLU A 139 -52.09 -0.36 61.52
C GLU A 139 -50.89 -1.23 61.11
N LYS A 140 -50.90 -2.53 61.40
CA LYS A 140 -49.87 -3.46 60.91
C LYS A 140 -49.90 -3.61 59.39
N ILE A 141 -51.08 -3.75 58.80
CA ILE A 141 -51.25 -3.86 57.34
C ILE A 141 -50.80 -2.58 56.65
N GLU A 142 -51.14 -1.41 57.20
CA GLU A 142 -50.71 -0.11 56.68
C GLU A 142 -49.18 0.02 56.71
N ASN A 143 -48.55 -0.32 57.83
CA ASN A 143 -47.09 -0.32 57.95
C ASN A 143 -46.42 -1.30 56.96
N GLU A 144 -46.93 -2.52 56.80
CA GLU A 144 -46.42 -3.48 55.81
C GLU A 144 -46.56 -2.95 54.38
N ASN A 145 -47.68 -2.32 54.05
CA ASN A 145 -47.90 -1.70 52.75
C ASN A 145 -46.93 -0.53 52.50
N GLU A 146 -46.67 0.31 53.51
CA GLU A 146 -45.73 1.42 53.39
C GLU A 146 -44.29 0.93 53.15
N ILE A 147 -43.87 -0.13 53.85
CA ILE A 147 -42.58 -0.80 53.63
C ILE A 147 -42.50 -1.32 52.19
N LYS A 148 -43.54 -2.01 51.72
CA LYS A 148 -43.59 -2.59 50.37
C LYS A 148 -43.56 -1.52 49.27
N ILE A 149 -44.22 -0.37 49.48
CA ILE A 149 -44.14 0.78 48.57
C ILE A 149 -42.71 1.32 48.52
N LYS A 150 -42.06 1.51 49.67
CA LYS A 150 -40.65 1.96 49.74
C LYS A 150 -39.70 0.99 49.04
N GLU A 151 -39.88 -0.31 49.20
CA GLU A 151 -39.09 -1.34 48.51
C GLU A 151 -39.27 -1.28 46.98
N LEU A 152 -40.51 -1.19 46.51
CA LEU A 152 -40.81 -1.07 45.07
C LEU A 152 -40.23 0.22 44.47
N GLU A 153 -40.28 1.33 45.21
CA GLU A 153 -39.70 2.59 44.75
C GLU A 153 -38.16 2.51 44.66
N ASN A 154 -37.52 1.85 45.63
CA ASN A 154 -36.08 1.58 45.61
C ASN A 154 -35.69 0.67 44.44
N GLU A 155 -36.47 -0.39 44.18
CA GLU A 155 -36.25 -1.28 43.05
C GLU A 155 -36.40 -0.53 41.71
N ARG A 156 -37.38 0.37 41.61
CA ARG A 156 -37.58 1.23 40.43
C ARG A 156 -36.39 2.16 40.21
N LYS A 157 -35.90 2.81 41.26
CA LYS A 157 -34.71 3.69 41.20
C LYS A 157 -33.44 2.90 40.80
N ALA A 158 -33.28 1.68 41.32
CA ALA A 158 -32.16 0.81 40.94
C ALA A 158 -32.23 0.40 39.46
N LYS A 159 -33.40 -0.03 38.97
CA LYS A 159 -33.61 -0.35 37.54
C LYS A 159 -33.35 0.85 36.63
N GLU A 160 -33.77 2.05 37.04
CA GLU A 160 -33.52 3.27 36.28
C GLU A 160 -32.01 3.61 36.20
N LYS A 161 -31.26 3.45 37.30
CA LYS A 161 -29.80 3.60 37.30
C LYS A 161 -29.13 2.61 36.36
N ILE A 162 -29.48 1.32 36.45
CA ILE A 162 -28.95 0.27 35.57
C ILE A 162 -29.26 0.59 34.09
N LYS A 163 -30.47 1.09 33.80
CA LYS A 163 -30.84 1.48 32.44
C LYS A 163 -29.96 2.62 31.91
N LYS A 164 -29.73 3.67 32.70
CA LYS A 164 -28.85 4.79 32.33
C LYS A 164 -27.41 4.35 32.13
N GLU A 165 -26.89 3.49 33.01
CA GLU A 165 -25.54 2.93 32.91
C GLU A 165 -25.36 2.09 31.64
N ASN A 166 -26.34 1.22 31.32
CA ASN A 166 -26.34 0.45 30.08
C ASN A 166 -26.41 1.34 28.82
N GLU A 167 -27.13 2.46 28.88
CA GLU A 167 -27.24 3.40 27.77
C GLU A 167 -25.93 4.16 27.55
N LEU A 168 -25.26 4.59 28.63
CA LEU A 168 -23.91 5.16 28.58
C LEU A 168 -22.90 4.16 28.01
N MET A 169 -22.92 2.92 28.48
CA MET A 169 -22.00 1.87 28.00
C MET A 169 -22.18 1.59 26.50
N LYS A 170 -23.41 1.66 25.98
CA LYS A 170 -23.68 1.54 24.53
C LYS A 170 -23.13 2.72 23.74
N ILE A 171 -23.23 3.94 24.26
CA ILE A 171 -22.68 5.13 23.63
C ILE A 171 -21.16 5.01 23.55
N GLU A 172 -20.52 4.65 24.66
CA GLU A 172 -19.06 4.48 24.74
C GLU A 172 -18.55 3.40 23.76
N LEU A 173 -19.23 2.25 23.69
CA LEU A 173 -18.93 1.19 22.72
C LEU A 173 -19.05 1.66 21.26
N GLU A 174 -20.07 2.48 20.94
CA GLU A 174 -20.25 3.01 19.59
C GLU A 174 -19.17 4.05 19.24
N GLU A 175 -18.75 4.86 20.21
CA GLU A 175 -17.63 5.80 20.05
C GLU A 175 -16.30 5.06 19.84
N GLU A 176 -16.02 4.01 20.63
CA GLU A 176 -14.85 3.16 20.47
C GLU A 176 -14.83 2.49 19.09
N ARG A 177 -15.98 1.99 18.63
CA ARG A 177 -16.12 1.40 17.29
C ARG A 177 -15.81 2.41 16.19
N LYS A 178 -16.33 3.64 16.29
CA LYS A 178 -16.04 4.72 15.33
C LYS A 178 -14.57 5.15 15.35
N ALA A 179 -13.95 5.20 16.52
CA ALA A 179 -12.52 5.51 16.64
C ALA A 179 -11.67 4.42 15.98
N LYS A 180 -12.00 3.14 16.21
CA LYS A 180 -11.33 2.00 15.59
C LYS A 180 -11.48 2.00 14.06
N GLU A 181 -12.68 2.29 13.55
CA GLU A 181 -12.93 2.39 12.11
C GLU A 181 -12.12 3.52 11.45
N LYS A 182 -11.97 4.67 12.14
CA LYS A 182 -11.09 5.76 11.66
C LYS A 182 -9.63 5.34 11.58
N ILE A 183 -9.12 4.69 12.64
CA ILE A 183 -7.74 4.18 12.69
C ILE A 183 -7.51 3.14 11.58
N GLU A 184 -8.49 2.27 11.32
CA GLU A 184 -8.39 1.26 10.27
C GLU A 184 -8.31 1.89 8.87
N LYS A 185 -9.14 2.90 8.58
CA LYS A 185 -9.09 3.68 7.32
C LYS A 185 -7.76 4.41 7.15
N GLU A 186 -7.25 5.04 8.21
CA GLU A 186 -5.97 5.73 8.19
C GLU A 186 -4.81 4.76 7.94
N ASN A 187 -4.81 3.61 8.60
CA ASN A 187 -3.84 2.54 8.36
C ASN A 187 -3.92 1.98 6.93
N GLU A 188 -5.11 1.83 6.36
CA GLU A 188 -5.27 1.38 4.98
C GLU A 188 -4.73 2.43 3.99
N SER A 189 -4.96 3.72 4.26
CA SER A 189 -4.39 4.83 3.48
C SER A 189 -2.86 4.83 3.53
N MET A 190 -2.27 4.74 4.73
CA MET A 190 -0.82 4.66 4.89
C MET A 190 -0.21 3.46 4.17
N LYS A 191 -0.87 2.29 4.20
CA LYS A 191 -0.40 1.11 3.46
C LYS A 191 -0.41 1.34 1.95
N LYS A 192 -1.41 2.03 1.41
CA LYS A 192 -1.47 2.37 -0.02
C LYS A 192 -0.35 3.33 -0.41
N GLU A 193 -0.14 4.39 0.36
CA GLU A 193 0.96 5.34 0.14
C GLU A 193 2.34 4.65 0.18
N LEU A 194 2.56 3.78 1.17
CA LEU A 194 3.82 3.03 1.30
C LEU A 194 4.07 2.11 0.10
N GLU A 195 3.02 1.47 -0.44
CA GLU A 195 3.12 0.60 -1.61
C GLU A 195 3.39 1.41 -2.90
N GLU A 196 2.81 2.61 -3.02
CA GLU A 196 3.11 3.53 -4.13
C GLU A 196 4.55 4.04 -4.07
N GLU A 197 5.02 4.43 -2.88
CA GLU A 197 6.41 4.85 -2.66
C GLU A 197 7.39 3.72 -3.01
N ARG A 198 7.08 2.48 -2.59
CA ARG A 198 7.89 1.30 -2.92
C ARG A 198 7.98 1.07 -4.43
N LYS A 199 6.85 1.17 -5.15
CA LYS A 199 6.83 1.05 -6.62
C LYS A 199 7.59 2.17 -7.32
N ALA A 200 7.51 3.41 -6.81
CA ALA A 200 8.27 4.53 -7.34
C ALA A 200 9.78 4.32 -7.15
N LYS A 201 10.20 3.87 -5.96
CA LYS A 201 11.60 3.55 -5.66
C LYS A 201 12.14 2.43 -6.54
N GLU A 202 11.36 1.37 -6.76
CA GLU A 202 11.74 0.25 -7.62
C GLU A 202 11.95 0.70 -9.09
N LYS A 203 11.12 1.62 -9.59
CA LYS A 203 11.30 2.20 -10.93
C LYS A 203 12.60 3.00 -11.04
N ILE A 204 12.87 3.86 -10.05
CA ILE A 204 14.11 4.66 -10.00
C ILE A 204 15.35 3.76 -9.91
N GLU A 205 15.28 2.66 -9.16
CA GLU A 205 16.39 1.71 -9.04
C GLU A 205 16.69 1.00 -10.36
N LYS A 206 15.65 0.57 -11.10
CA LYS A 206 15.81 -0.02 -12.44
C LYS A 206 16.40 0.96 -13.46
N GLU A 207 15.94 2.22 -13.44
CA GLU A 207 16.46 3.28 -14.31
C GLU A 207 17.92 3.59 -14.01
N ASN A 208 18.29 3.69 -12.72
CA ASN A 208 19.68 3.85 -12.31
C ASN A 208 20.57 2.67 -12.72
N GLU A 209 20.05 1.44 -12.66
CA GLU A 209 20.80 0.26 -13.11
C GLU A 209 21.03 0.28 -14.63
N SER A 210 20.04 0.72 -15.42
CA SER A 210 20.22 0.85 -16.88
C SER A 210 21.24 1.94 -17.23
N MET A 211 21.15 3.11 -16.57
CA MET A 211 22.12 4.19 -16.77
C MET A 211 23.55 3.75 -16.44
N LYS A 212 23.75 2.97 -15.36
CA LYS A 212 25.07 2.42 -15.02
C LYS A 212 25.60 1.48 -16.10
N LYS A 213 24.73 0.64 -16.69
CA LYS A 213 25.12 -0.26 -17.78
C LYS A 213 25.53 0.52 -19.04
N GLU A 214 24.73 1.52 -19.44
CA GLU A 214 25.06 2.39 -20.58
C GLU A 214 26.38 3.14 -20.37
N LEU A 215 26.61 3.69 -19.17
CA LEU A 215 27.85 4.40 -18.85
C LEU A 215 29.09 3.47 -18.93
N GLU A 216 28.96 2.23 -18.47
CA GLU A 216 30.03 1.23 -18.55
C GLU A 216 30.33 0.84 -20.01
N GLU A 217 29.29 0.71 -20.85
CA GLU A 217 29.44 0.48 -22.29
C GLU A 217 30.11 1.65 -23.01
N GLU A 218 29.70 2.89 -22.71
CA GLU A 218 30.32 4.10 -23.26
C GLU A 218 31.79 4.19 -22.85
N ARG A 219 32.12 3.85 -21.59
CA ARG A 219 33.51 3.82 -21.10
C ARG A 219 34.35 2.81 -21.88
N LYS A 220 33.83 1.60 -22.09
CA LYS A 220 34.50 0.56 -22.90
C LYS A 220 34.70 1.00 -24.35
N ALA A 221 33.72 1.66 -24.96
CA ALA A 221 33.82 2.20 -26.32
C ALA A 221 34.90 3.29 -26.42
N LYS A 222 34.92 4.25 -25.48
CA LYS A 222 35.96 5.28 -25.40
C LYS A 222 37.36 4.69 -25.21
N GLU A 223 37.50 3.65 -24.39
CA GLU A 223 38.78 2.97 -24.20
C GLU A 223 39.28 2.28 -25.48
N LYS A 224 38.38 1.62 -26.23
CA LYS A 224 38.72 1.03 -27.55
C LYS A 224 39.20 2.08 -28.54
N ILE A 225 38.48 3.20 -28.66
CA ILE A 225 38.85 4.32 -29.54
C ILE A 225 40.22 4.88 -29.15
N LYS A 226 40.48 5.04 -27.84
CA LYS A 226 41.78 5.52 -27.34
C LYS A 226 42.93 4.60 -27.76
N LYS A 227 42.77 3.28 -27.61
CA LYS A 227 43.77 2.28 -28.02
C LYS A 227 44.00 2.30 -29.54
N GLU A 228 42.92 2.37 -30.33
CA GLU A 228 43.03 2.46 -31.80
C GLU A 228 43.77 3.73 -32.24
N ASN A 229 43.48 4.88 -31.62
CA ASN A 229 44.18 6.13 -31.91
C ASN A 229 45.67 6.08 -31.51
N GLU A 230 46.02 5.37 -30.44
CA GLU A 230 47.40 5.18 -30.03
C GLU A 230 48.17 4.32 -31.03
N ILE A 231 47.55 3.23 -31.53
CA ILE A 231 48.11 2.40 -32.60
C ILE A 231 48.35 3.23 -33.86
N LYS A 232 47.35 4.01 -34.32
CA LYS A 232 47.49 4.88 -35.50
C LYS A 232 48.62 5.91 -35.35
N LYS A 233 48.82 6.47 -34.16
CA LYS A 233 49.94 7.37 -33.89
C LYS A 233 51.29 6.68 -34.04
N ILE A 234 51.42 5.45 -33.54
CA ILE A 234 52.65 4.66 -33.66
C ILE A 234 52.92 4.32 -35.13
N GLU A 235 51.90 3.91 -35.89
CA GLU A 235 52.02 3.62 -37.33
C GLU A 235 52.49 4.85 -38.12
N LEU A 236 51.86 6.01 -37.89
CA LEU A 236 52.25 7.28 -38.52
C LEU A 236 53.70 7.67 -38.20
N GLU A 237 54.12 7.50 -36.95
CA GLU A 237 55.50 7.80 -36.55
C GLU A 237 56.50 6.85 -37.22
N ASN A 238 56.15 5.57 -37.37
CA ASN A 238 56.98 4.60 -38.10
C ASN A 238 57.05 4.93 -39.59
N GLU A 239 55.94 5.30 -40.22
CA GLU A 239 55.91 5.73 -41.62
C GLU A 239 56.78 6.97 -41.84
N ARG A 240 56.70 7.95 -40.92
CA ARG A 240 57.55 9.16 -40.95
C ARG A 240 59.03 8.81 -40.89
N LYS A 241 59.44 7.93 -39.96
CA LYS A 241 60.83 7.45 -39.86
C LYS A 241 61.29 6.69 -41.11
N ALA A 242 60.42 5.91 -41.73
CA ALA A 242 60.73 5.20 -42.97
C ALA A 242 60.94 6.17 -44.14
N LYS A 243 60.06 7.17 -44.28
CA LYS A 243 60.20 8.26 -45.26
C LYS A 243 61.51 9.03 -45.08
N GLU A 244 61.85 9.40 -43.84
CA GLU A 244 63.10 10.12 -43.55
C GLU A 244 64.35 9.30 -43.91
N LYS A 245 64.34 7.98 -43.71
CA LYS A 245 65.43 7.10 -44.15
C LYS A 245 65.59 7.07 -45.67
N ILE A 246 64.48 6.93 -46.40
CA ILE A 246 64.47 6.94 -47.87
C ILE A 246 64.97 8.29 -48.40
N GLU A 247 64.57 9.39 -47.79
CA GLU A 247 65.01 10.73 -48.19
C GLU A 247 66.53 10.91 -48.02
N LYS A 248 67.09 10.47 -46.87
CA LYS A 248 68.54 10.45 -46.62
C LYS A 248 69.30 9.58 -47.63
N GLU A 249 68.78 8.39 -47.95
CA GLU A 249 69.39 7.50 -48.93
C GLU A 249 69.38 8.12 -50.34
N ASN A 250 68.26 8.73 -50.74
CA ASN A 250 68.15 9.45 -52.00
C ASN A 250 69.12 10.63 -52.07
N GLU A 251 69.30 11.39 -50.97
CA GLU A 251 70.24 12.50 -50.92
C GLU A 251 71.69 12.02 -51.13
N ILE A 252 72.08 10.91 -50.50
CA ILE A 252 73.39 10.28 -50.70
C ILE A 252 73.57 9.89 -52.17
N LYS A 253 72.58 9.22 -52.77
CA LYS A 253 72.62 8.78 -54.17
C LYS A 253 72.72 9.95 -55.15
N ILE A 254 72.04 11.06 -54.87
CA ILE A 254 72.15 12.28 -55.69
C ILE A 254 73.59 12.84 -55.63
N ARG A 255 74.20 12.91 -54.44
CA ARG A 255 75.60 13.37 -54.28
C ARG A 255 76.59 12.45 -55.00
N GLU A 256 76.41 11.13 -54.91
CA GLU A 256 77.23 10.16 -55.64
C GLU A 256 77.15 10.35 -57.15
N LEU A 257 75.93 10.49 -57.70
CA LEU A 257 75.71 10.76 -59.12
C LEU A 257 76.33 12.09 -59.57
N GLU A 258 76.27 13.12 -58.74
CA GLU A 258 76.90 14.41 -59.03
C GLU A 258 78.43 14.30 -59.07
N ASN A 259 79.02 13.54 -58.15
CA ASN A 259 80.45 13.27 -58.14
C ASN A 259 80.89 12.44 -59.35
N GLU A 260 80.11 11.42 -59.74
CA GLU A 260 80.38 10.62 -60.94
C GLU A 260 80.33 11.47 -62.21
N LYS A 261 79.35 12.38 -62.32
CA LYS A 261 79.27 13.35 -63.42
C LYS A 261 80.51 14.24 -63.48
N LYS A 262 80.94 14.81 -62.35
CA LYS A 262 82.16 15.63 -62.27
C LYS A 262 83.42 14.84 -62.67
N ALA A 263 83.50 13.57 -62.28
CA ALA A 263 84.61 12.69 -62.66
C ALA A 263 84.61 12.40 -64.18
N LYS A 264 83.44 12.07 -64.75
CA LYS A 264 83.27 11.88 -66.21
C LYS A 264 83.66 13.13 -66.99
N GLU A 265 83.23 14.31 -66.55
CA GLU A 265 83.59 15.59 -67.21
C GLU A 265 85.10 15.84 -67.20
N LYS A 266 85.80 15.50 -66.11
CA LYS A 266 87.27 15.58 -66.05
C LYS A 266 87.95 14.63 -67.03
N ILE A 267 87.51 13.37 -67.08
CA ILE A 267 88.03 12.37 -68.02
C ILE A 267 87.79 12.80 -69.46
N GLU A 268 86.62 13.37 -69.77
CA GLU A 268 86.30 13.87 -71.10
C GLU A 268 87.23 15.02 -71.52
N LYS A 269 87.48 15.99 -70.62
CA LYS A 269 88.44 17.08 -70.85
C LYS A 269 89.87 16.57 -71.07
N GLU A 270 90.31 15.60 -70.27
CA GLU A 270 91.63 14.97 -70.41
C GLU A 270 91.77 14.21 -71.75
N ASN A 271 90.74 13.45 -72.13
CA ASN A 271 90.68 12.77 -73.43
C ASN A 271 90.71 13.76 -74.61
N GLU A 272 90.04 14.91 -74.49
CA GLU A 272 90.07 15.96 -75.52
C GLU A 272 91.48 16.56 -75.67
N LEU A 273 92.18 16.79 -74.56
CA LEU A 273 93.58 17.25 -74.55
C LEU A 273 94.50 16.20 -75.19
N MET A 274 94.39 14.94 -74.80
CA MET A 274 95.20 13.85 -75.37
C MET A 274 94.97 13.69 -76.88
N LYS A 275 93.73 13.83 -77.36
CA LYS A 275 93.44 13.85 -78.81
C LYS A 275 94.12 15.02 -79.53
N LYS A 276 94.12 16.22 -78.94
CA LYS A 276 94.81 17.38 -79.51
C LYS A 276 96.33 17.18 -79.55
N GLU A 277 96.92 16.60 -78.51
CA GLU A 277 98.35 16.25 -78.48
C GLU A 277 98.70 15.23 -79.57
N LEU A 278 97.92 14.15 -79.70
CA LEU A 278 98.11 13.13 -80.72
C LEU A 278 98.00 13.70 -82.14
N GLU A 279 97.04 14.60 -82.39
CA GLU A 279 96.88 15.30 -83.67
C GLU A 279 98.12 16.16 -84.00
N ASN A 280 98.67 16.86 -82.99
CA ASN A 280 99.88 17.66 -83.13
C ASN A 280 101.11 16.78 -83.41
N GLU A 281 101.26 15.66 -82.69
CA GLU A 281 102.33 14.70 -82.92
C GLU A 281 102.25 14.10 -84.33
N ARG A 282 101.04 13.75 -84.80
CA ARG A 282 100.82 13.27 -86.17
C ARG A 282 101.25 14.31 -87.21
N LYS A 283 100.88 15.58 -87.03
CA LYS A 283 101.31 16.68 -87.91
C LYS A 283 102.83 16.90 -87.88
N ALA A 284 103.47 16.77 -86.72
CA ALA A 284 104.92 16.85 -86.60
C ALA A 284 105.62 15.70 -87.34
N LYS A 285 105.12 14.47 -87.16
CA LYS A 285 105.61 13.28 -87.87
C LYS A 285 105.45 13.41 -89.39
N GLU A 286 104.31 13.90 -89.87
CA GLU A 286 104.07 14.15 -91.30
C GLU A 286 105.06 15.19 -91.88
N LYS A 287 105.40 16.25 -91.12
CA LYS A 287 106.44 17.21 -91.52
C LYS A 287 107.81 16.56 -91.64
N ILE A 288 108.22 15.77 -90.64
CA ILE A 288 109.49 15.03 -90.66
C ILE A 288 109.55 14.06 -91.84
N GLU A 289 108.44 13.38 -92.15
CA GLU A 289 108.37 12.45 -93.27
C GLU A 289 108.54 13.16 -94.61
N LYS A 290 107.89 14.32 -94.81
CA LYS A 290 108.08 15.17 -96.00
C LYS A 290 109.52 15.67 -96.14
N GLU A 291 110.14 16.08 -95.03
CA GLU A 291 111.54 16.53 -95.01
C GLU A 291 112.51 15.40 -95.36
N ASN A 292 112.30 14.20 -94.80
CA ASN A 292 113.05 13.00 -95.16
C ASN A 292 112.88 12.60 -96.64
N GLU A 293 111.68 12.75 -97.20
CA GLU A 293 111.43 12.49 -98.62
C GLU A 293 112.19 13.48 -99.53
N LEU A 294 112.22 14.77 -99.15
CA LEU A 294 113.01 15.79 -99.83
C LEU A 294 114.50 15.47 -99.78
N MET A 295 115.02 15.13 -98.59
CA MET A 295 116.43 14.76 -98.41
C MET A 295 116.81 13.54 -99.25
N LYS A 296 115.94 12.50 -99.31
CA LYS A 296 116.15 11.35 -100.21
C LYS A 296 116.21 11.77 -101.69
N LYS A 297 115.34 12.67 -102.14
CA LYS A 297 115.35 13.18 -103.52
C LYS A 297 116.63 13.96 -103.83
N GLU A 298 117.14 14.75 -102.88
CA GLU A 298 118.43 15.43 -103.02
C GLU A 298 119.59 14.44 -103.12
N LEU A 299 119.62 13.44 -102.23
CA LEU A 299 120.65 12.40 -102.22
C LEU A 299 120.66 11.57 -103.52
N GLU A 300 119.48 11.29 -104.09
CA GLU A 300 119.32 10.65 -105.40
C GLU A 300 119.88 11.54 -106.54
N LYS A 301 119.62 12.85 -106.52
CA LYS A 301 120.19 13.80 -107.48
C LYS A 301 121.72 13.84 -107.37
N GLU A 302 122.24 13.94 -106.14
CA GLU A 302 123.68 13.95 -105.89
C GLU A 302 124.34 12.66 -106.40
N ARG A 303 123.71 11.49 -106.15
CA ARG A 303 124.18 10.19 -106.67
C ARG A 303 124.25 10.19 -108.20
N LYS A 304 123.21 10.69 -108.88
CA LYS A 304 123.19 10.80 -110.36
C LYS A 304 124.28 11.74 -110.88
N THR A 305 124.53 12.86 -110.21
CA THR A 305 125.63 13.78 -110.55
C THR A 305 126.98 13.10 -110.38
N ARG A 306 127.19 12.40 -109.27
CA ARG A 306 128.43 11.64 -109.02
C ARG A 306 128.65 10.54 -110.04
N GLU A 307 127.59 9.86 -110.48
CA GLU A 307 127.66 8.86 -111.54
C GLU A 307 128.02 9.47 -112.91
N LYS A 308 127.49 10.65 -113.25
CA LYS A 308 127.88 11.40 -114.45
C LYS A 308 129.37 11.78 -114.42
N ILE A 309 129.83 12.36 -113.30
CA ILE A 309 131.25 12.71 -113.12
C ILE A 309 132.14 11.47 -113.25
N LYS A 310 131.70 10.32 -112.71
CA LYS A 310 132.44 9.06 -112.83
C LYS A 310 132.57 8.63 -114.29
N LYS A 311 131.48 8.68 -115.07
CA LYS A 311 131.50 8.37 -116.52
C LYS A 311 132.39 9.33 -117.30
N GLU A 312 132.34 10.62 -116.98
CA GLU A 312 133.17 11.65 -117.61
C GLU A 312 134.67 11.41 -117.31
N ASN A 313 135.01 11.10 -116.06
CA ASN A 313 136.37 10.72 -115.69
C ASN A 313 136.83 9.44 -116.40
N GLU A 314 135.94 8.46 -116.58
CA GLU A 314 136.24 7.22 -117.29
C GLU A 314 136.51 7.45 -118.78
N ILE A 315 135.75 8.37 -119.42
CA ILE A 315 136.03 8.85 -120.79
C ILE A 315 137.40 9.53 -120.84
N LYS A 316 137.68 10.43 -119.91
CA LYS A 316 138.94 11.17 -119.85
C LYS A 316 140.16 10.27 -119.65
N ILE A 317 140.03 9.21 -118.86
CA ILE A 317 141.06 8.17 -118.72
C ILE A 317 141.29 7.45 -120.06
N LYS A 318 140.23 7.08 -120.78
CA LYS A 318 140.35 6.45 -122.11
C LYS A 318 140.99 7.37 -123.14
N GLU A 319 140.68 8.66 -123.11
CA GLU A 319 141.33 9.67 -123.97
C GLU A 319 142.83 9.77 -123.68
N LEU A 320 143.21 9.87 -122.41
CA LEU A 320 144.62 9.88 -121.99
C LEU A 320 145.34 8.58 -122.38
N GLU A 321 144.68 7.44 -122.28
CA GLU A 321 145.23 6.15 -122.68
C GLU A 321 145.42 6.06 -124.21
N ASN A 322 144.48 6.62 -124.98
CA ASN A 322 144.63 6.75 -126.43
C ASN A 322 145.78 7.69 -126.79
N GLU A 323 145.87 8.89 -126.20
CA GLU A 323 147.00 9.81 -126.41
C GLU A 323 148.34 9.14 -126.10
N ARG A 324 148.39 8.33 -125.05
CA ARG A 324 149.59 7.57 -124.67
C ARG A 324 149.96 6.55 -125.73
N LYS A 325 148.99 5.83 -126.30
CA LYS A 325 149.21 4.92 -127.45
C LYS A 325 149.65 5.68 -128.71
N THR A 326 149.13 6.89 -128.96
CA THR A 326 149.58 7.72 -130.10
C THR A 326 151.01 8.20 -129.91
N LYS A 327 151.37 8.63 -128.70
CA LYS A 327 152.77 8.98 -128.36
C LYS A 327 153.70 7.79 -128.56
N GLU A 328 153.30 6.61 -128.09
CA GLU A 328 154.07 5.37 -128.26
C GLU A 328 154.24 5.01 -129.76
N LYS A 329 153.21 5.22 -130.58
CA LYS A 329 153.33 5.08 -132.05
C LYS A 329 154.33 6.07 -132.67
N ILE A 330 154.25 7.35 -132.30
CA ILE A 330 155.17 8.40 -132.79
C ILE A 330 156.60 8.09 -132.34
N GLU A 331 156.79 7.58 -131.14
CA GLU A 331 158.09 7.20 -130.60
C GLU A 331 158.69 6.01 -131.37
N ASN A 332 157.88 4.99 -131.68
CA ASN A 332 158.27 3.88 -132.56
C ASN A 332 158.58 4.34 -134.00
N GLU A 333 157.80 5.27 -134.56
CA GLU A 333 158.06 5.87 -135.89
C GLU A 333 159.37 6.65 -135.90
N ASN A 334 159.64 7.43 -134.85
CA ASN A 334 160.91 8.16 -134.70
C ASN A 334 162.10 7.21 -134.54
N GLU A 335 161.95 6.07 -133.86
CA GLU A 335 162.96 5.02 -133.80
C GLU A 335 163.23 4.41 -135.18
N LEU A 336 162.18 4.17 -135.98
CA LEU A 336 162.29 3.64 -137.33
C LEU A 336 163.02 4.62 -138.26
N MET A 337 162.65 5.90 -138.23
CA MET A 337 163.30 6.97 -138.99
C MET A 337 164.78 7.11 -138.62
N LYS A 338 165.14 6.97 -137.34
CA LYS A 338 166.55 6.96 -136.91
C LYS A 338 167.33 5.81 -137.53
N LYS A 339 166.76 4.60 -137.59
CA LYS A 339 167.38 3.44 -138.25
C LYS A 339 167.57 3.68 -139.75
N GLU A 340 166.56 4.20 -140.45
CA GLU A 340 166.67 4.52 -141.89
C GLU A 340 167.75 5.58 -142.18
N LEU A 341 167.83 6.63 -141.36
CA LEU A 341 168.86 7.67 -141.50
C LEU A 341 170.29 7.12 -141.30
N GLU A 342 170.42 6.09 -140.47
CA GLU A 342 171.69 5.42 -140.17
C GLU A 342 172.11 4.47 -141.32
N GLU A 343 171.14 3.82 -141.98
CA GLU A 343 171.38 3.05 -143.22
C GLU A 343 171.75 3.96 -144.40
N GLU A 344 171.07 5.10 -144.56
CA GLU A 344 171.34 6.05 -145.66
C GLU A 344 172.74 6.68 -145.55
N LYS A 345 173.23 6.92 -144.32
CA LYS A 345 174.62 7.35 -144.07
C LYS A 345 175.63 6.28 -144.49
N LYS A 346 175.37 5.00 -144.18
CA LYS A 346 176.24 3.87 -144.60
C LYS A 346 176.27 3.72 -146.13
N GLU A 347 175.19 4.04 -146.83
CA GLU A 347 175.13 3.96 -148.30
C GLU A 347 175.88 5.10 -149.00
N LYS A 348 175.81 6.32 -148.46
CA LYS A 348 176.56 7.49 -148.96
C LYS A 348 178.08 7.34 -148.78
N GLU A 349 178.55 6.63 -147.76
CA GLU A 349 179.97 6.28 -147.62
C GLU A 349 180.46 5.26 -148.65
N LYS A 350 179.64 4.26 -149.03
CA LYS A 350 179.98 3.29 -150.09
C LYS A 350 180.12 3.94 -151.46
N LYS A 351 179.25 4.91 -151.80
CA LYS A 351 179.30 5.62 -153.10
C LYS A 351 180.49 6.59 -153.23
N LYS A 352 181.01 7.15 -152.14
CA LYS A 352 182.25 7.96 -152.15
C LYS A 352 183.51 7.13 -152.44
N ARG A 353 183.60 5.87 -151.97
CA ARG A 353 184.74 4.98 -152.25
C ARG A 353 184.79 4.50 -153.72
N GLY A 354 183.67 4.47 -154.42
CA GLY A 354 183.63 4.13 -155.85
C GLY A 354 184.18 5.21 -156.79
N LYS A 355 184.18 6.48 -156.37
CA LYS A 355 184.66 7.63 -157.16
C LYS A 355 186.19 7.76 -157.26
N ILE A 356 186.96 7.02 -156.47
CA ILE A 356 188.45 7.11 -156.44
C ILE A 356 189.13 6.01 -157.29
N ARG A 357 188.42 4.94 -157.69
CA ARG A 357 189.03 3.79 -158.40
C ARG A 357 188.95 3.80 -159.93
N LYS A 358 188.35 4.82 -160.57
CA LYS A 358 188.30 4.91 -162.04
C LYS A 358 189.19 6.01 -162.65
N GLU A 359 189.98 6.70 -161.81
CA GLU A 359 191.07 7.59 -162.25
C GLU A 359 192.38 6.84 -162.61
N GLU A 360 192.43 5.49 -162.61
CA GLU A 360 193.67 4.73 -162.85
C GLU A 360 193.69 3.75 -164.06
N LEU A 361 192.68 3.68 -164.94
CA LEU A 361 192.64 2.62 -165.99
C LEU A 361 192.18 3.04 -167.40
N TYR A 362 192.53 4.25 -167.85
CA TYR A 362 192.62 4.58 -169.29
C TYR A 362 193.73 5.63 -169.54
N ASN A 363 194.93 5.29 -169.07
CA ASN A 363 196.16 5.41 -169.84
C ASN A 363 196.37 4.07 -170.55
#